data_AF-A0AAJ0ZRU5-F1
#
_entry.id   AF-A0AAJ0ZRU5-F1
#
_cell.length_a   1.000
_cell.length_b   1.000
_cell.length_c   1.000
_cell.angle_alpha   90.00
_cell.angle_beta   90.00
_cell.angle_gamma   90.00
#
_symmetry.space_group_name_H-M   'P 1'
#
loop_
_entity.id
_entity.type
_entity.pdbx_description
1 polymer ?
#
loop_
_entity_poly.entity_id
_entity_poly.type
_entity_poly.pdbx_seq_one_letter_code
_entity_poly.pdbx_strand_id
1 'polypeptide(L)'
;MVDGTTLSFLQRLGFADILLWLLTFAVVYGILSQIKVPKSREAQAIIAIVIGFLVLLSVPTSLVAFISQASTSLILIALGILMIMVFLEVAGLTQEYPEIRDGKPTGRTIKISIFTRHPYIFGIIMAIIAILIFVGAGGLNVLGWKVPTGYSLTGIIFFVLIIMAIMWMIFSREGEKK
;
A
#
# COMPACT_ATOMS: atom_id res chain seq x y z
N MET A 1 -2.82 -21.68 7.00
CA MET A 1 -4.18 -21.23 7.33
C MET A 1 -4.03 -20.13 8.36
N VAL A 2 -4.25 -18.87 7.96
CA VAL A 2 -4.34 -17.75 8.92
C VAL A 2 -5.81 -17.73 9.32
N ASP A 3 -6.12 -18.30 10.48
CA ASP A 3 -7.50 -18.34 10.95
C ASP A 3 -7.98 -16.91 11.19
N GLY A 4 -9.20 -16.59 10.74
CA GLY A 4 -9.83 -15.26 10.91
C GLY A 4 -9.88 -14.76 12.36
N THR A 5 -9.56 -15.62 13.32
CA THR A 5 -9.34 -15.33 14.74
C THR A 5 -8.11 -14.47 15.01
N THR A 6 -7.01 -14.61 14.27
CA THR A 6 -5.79 -13.80 14.49
C THR A 6 -5.93 -12.35 14.02
N LEU A 7 -6.61 -12.14 12.88
CA LEU A 7 -6.88 -10.79 12.36
C LEU A 7 -7.85 -10.02 13.26
N SER A 8 -8.88 -10.71 13.76
CA SER A 8 -9.83 -10.15 14.72
C SER A 8 -9.20 -9.93 16.10
N PHE A 9 -8.23 -10.74 16.51
CA PHE A 9 -7.47 -10.55 17.75
C PHE A 9 -6.56 -9.31 17.69
N LEU A 10 -5.84 -9.09 16.58
CA LEU A 10 -5.03 -7.88 16.38
C LEU A 10 -5.89 -6.61 16.31
N GLN A 11 -7.07 -6.68 15.69
CA GLN A 11 -8.04 -5.57 15.73
C GLN A 11 -8.55 -5.28 17.15
N ARG A 12 -8.78 -6.32 17.97
CA ARG A 12 -9.21 -6.17 19.37
C ARG A 12 -8.12 -5.64 20.30
N LEU A 13 -6.84 -5.80 19.93
CA LEU A 13 -5.69 -5.27 20.65
C LEU A 13 -5.48 -3.76 20.47
N GLY A 14 -6.37 -3.07 19.75
CA GLY A 14 -6.23 -1.63 19.49
C GLY A 14 -5.18 -1.31 18.45
N PHE A 15 -4.89 -2.23 17.51
CA PHE A 15 -3.91 -1.96 16.44
C PHE A 15 -4.25 -0.72 15.61
N ALA A 16 -5.54 -0.48 15.35
CA ALA A 16 -5.99 0.73 14.65
C ALA A 16 -5.70 1.99 15.47
N ASP A 17 -5.86 1.92 16.80
CA ASP A 17 -5.54 3.01 17.72
C ASP A 17 -4.03 3.25 17.76
N ILE A 18 -3.21 2.19 17.80
CA ILE A 18 -1.74 2.28 17.74
C ILE A 18 -1.28 2.89 16.40
N LEU A 19 -1.86 2.45 15.27
CA LEU A 19 -1.54 3.00 13.96
C LEU A 19 -1.89 4.48 13.86
N LEU A 20 -3.07 4.85 14.36
CA LEU A 20 -3.48 6.24 14.38
C LEU A 20 -2.54 7.08 15.25
N TRP A 21 -2.17 6.57 16.43
CA TRP A 21 -1.19 7.21 17.30
C TRP A 21 0.17 7.39 16.63
N LEU A 22 0.69 6.34 15.98
CA LEU A 22 1.94 6.39 15.21
C LEU A 22 1.86 7.37 14.05
N LEU A 23 0.73 7.42 13.34
CA LEU A 23 0.50 8.36 12.25
C LEU A 23 0.50 9.80 12.77
N THR A 24 -0.23 10.08 13.85
CA THR A 24 -0.23 11.40 14.48
C THR A 24 1.16 11.77 14.97
N PHE A 25 1.86 10.85 15.63
CA PHE A 25 3.25 11.05 16.05
C PHE A 25 4.14 11.42 14.86
N ALA A 26 4.08 10.66 13.76
CA ALA A 26 4.89 10.89 12.57
C ALA A 26 4.60 12.26 11.93
N VAL A 27 3.33 12.65 11.83
CA VAL A 27 2.91 13.95 11.30
C VAL A 27 3.38 15.09 12.20
N VAL A 28 3.12 15.02 13.51
CA VAL A 28 3.47 16.07 14.46
C VAL A 28 4.99 16.20 14.59
N TYR A 29 5.71 15.09 14.75
CA TYR A 29 7.17 15.09 14.79
C TYR A 29 7.76 15.62 13.48
N GLY A 30 7.21 15.20 12.34
CA GLY A 30 7.59 15.69 11.02
C GLY A 30 7.47 17.21 10.93
N ILE A 31 6.31 17.77 11.33
CA ILE A 31 6.09 19.22 11.35
C ILE A 31 7.07 19.92 12.30
N LEU A 32 7.21 19.45 13.55
CA LEU A 32 8.10 20.03 14.55
C LEU A 32 9.57 20.04 14.09
N SER A 33 9.99 18.99 13.39
CA SER A 33 11.34 18.86 12.84
C SER A 33 11.63 19.87 11.72
N GLN A 34 10.62 20.20 10.90
CA GLN A 34 10.73 21.20 9.83
C GLN A 34 10.77 22.62 10.38
N ILE A 35 9.94 22.93 11.39
CA ILE A 35 9.91 24.27 12.00
C ILE A 35 11.02 24.50 13.02
N LYS A 36 11.77 23.45 13.42
CA LYS A 36 12.86 23.49 14.41
C LYS A 36 12.45 24.04 15.77
N VAL A 37 11.20 23.82 16.17
CA VAL A 37 10.65 24.21 17.46
C VAL A 37 10.14 22.96 18.17
N PRO A 38 10.60 22.65 19.40
CA PRO A 38 11.77 23.19 20.10
C PRO A 38 13.10 22.83 19.42
N LYS A 39 14.21 23.50 19.76
CA LYS A 39 15.53 23.24 19.12
C LYS A 39 16.09 21.83 19.41
N SER A 40 15.72 21.23 20.54
CA SER A 40 16.14 19.88 20.94
C SER A 40 15.23 18.84 20.26
N ARG A 41 15.85 17.81 19.67
CA ARG A 41 15.13 16.70 19.01
C ARG A 41 14.37 15.83 20.01
N GLU A 42 14.92 15.67 21.20
CA GLU A 42 14.34 14.92 22.30
C GLU A 42 13.02 15.57 22.75
N ALA A 43 13.02 16.90 22.90
CA ALA A 43 11.83 17.65 23.24
C ALA A 43 10.76 17.59 22.11
N GLN A 44 11.16 17.63 20.84
CA GLN A 44 10.23 17.44 19.71
C GLN A 44 9.55 16.06 19.77
N ALA A 45 10.32 14.99 20.05
CA ALA A 45 9.78 13.64 20.17
C ALA A 45 8.79 13.52 21.33
N ILE A 46 9.13 14.05 22.51
CA ILE A 46 8.24 14.05 23.69
C ILE A 46 6.93 14.79 23.37
N ILE A 47 7.01 15.97 22.75
CA ILE A 47 5.81 16.74 22.36
C ILE A 47 4.96 15.94 21.37
N ALA A 48 5.57 15.31 20.37
CA ALA A 48 4.85 14.50 19.39
C ALA A 48 4.15 13.28 20.05
N ILE A 49 4.79 12.66 21.04
CA ILE A 49 4.19 11.55 21.81
C ILE A 49 2.97 12.04 22.60
N VAL A 50 3.11 13.15 23.32
CA VAL A 50 2.03 13.73 24.15
C VAL A 50 0.86 14.16 23.28
N ILE A 51 1.13 14.88 22.17
CA ILE A 51 0.08 15.29 21.23
C ILE A 51 -0.57 14.07 20.58
N GLY A 52 0.21 13.06 20.17
CA GLY A 52 -0.32 11.81 19.63
C GLY A 52 -1.31 11.15 20.59
N PHE A 53 -0.99 11.11 21.88
CA PHE A 53 -1.86 10.54 22.89
C PHE A 53 -3.14 11.38 23.10
N LEU A 54 -3.03 12.71 23.12
CA LEU A 54 -4.19 13.60 23.24
C LEU A 54 -5.12 13.51 22.03
N VAL A 55 -4.56 13.40 20.83
CA VAL A 55 -5.34 13.22 19.60
C VAL A 55 -6.10 11.90 19.65
N LEU A 56 -5.46 10.82 20.09
CA LEU A 56 -6.12 9.52 20.23
C LEU A 56 -7.35 9.56 21.15
N LEU A 57 -7.29 10.33 22.25
CA LEU A 57 -8.42 10.51 23.15
C LEU A 57 -9.55 11.37 22.55
N SER A 58 -9.24 12.24 21.59
CA SER A 58 -10.19 13.17 20.98
C SER A 58 -10.72 12.70 19.62
N VAL A 59 -10.24 11.56 19.12
CA VAL A 59 -10.59 11.10 17.77
C VAL A 59 -12.02 10.52 17.73
N PRO A 60 -12.84 10.88 16.74
CA PRO A 60 -14.13 10.24 16.51
C PRO A 60 -13.98 8.74 16.19
N THR A 61 -14.89 7.93 16.71
CA THR A 61 -14.93 6.47 16.48
C THR A 61 -15.02 6.11 14.98
N SER A 62 -15.61 6.97 14.15
CA SER A 62 -15.66 6.80 12.70
C SER A 62 -14.28 6.82 12.05
N LEU A 63 -13.36 7.64 12.55
CA LEU A 63 -12.00 7.71 12.02
C LEU A 63 -11.19 6.48 12.42
N VAL A 64 -11.37 5.98 13.65
CA VAL A 64 -10.75 4.72 14.09
C VAL A 64 -11.24 3.54 13.24
N ALA A 65 -12.55 3.47 12.97
CA ALA A 65 -13.13 2.46 12.09
C ALA A 65 -12.56 2.55 10.66
N PHE A 66 -12.44 3.76 10.11
CA PHE A 66 -11.82 4.00 8.80
C PHE A 66 -10.36 3.52 8.77
N ILE A 67 -9.54 3.88 9.76
CA ILE A 67 -8.13 3.47 9.85
C ILE A 67 -8.02 1.95 9.93
N SER A 68 -8.87 1.29 10.73
CA SER A 68 -8.91 -0.17 10.85
C SER A 68 -9.26 -0.86 9.53
N GLN A 69 -10.23 -0.32 8.78
CA GLN A 69 -10.60 -0.84 7.47
C GLN A 69 -9.51 -0.58 6.42
N ALA A 70 -8.89 0.60 6.46
CA ALA A 70 -7.79 0.97 5.58
C ALA A 70 -6.56 0.09 5.82
N SER A 71 -6.19 -0.16 7.09
CA SER A 71 -5.08 -1.05 7.43
C SER A 71 -5.33 -2.48 6.97
N THR A 72 -6.55 -2.98 7.14
CA THR A 72 -6.93 -4.32 6.67
C THR A 72 -6.85 -4.41 5.15
N SER A 73 -7.37 -3.41 4.44
CA SER A 73 -7.30 -3.33 2.98
C SER A 73 -5.85 -3.25 2.48
N LEU A 74 -5.01 -2.45 3.15
CA LEU A 74 -3.59 -2.34 2.83
C LEU A 74 -2.86 -3.67 3.00
N ILE A 75 -3.11 -4.40 4.09
CA ILE A 75 -2.53 -5.73 4.32
C ILE A 75 -2.96 -6.72 3.25
N LEU A 76 -4.26 -6.76 2.91
CA LEU A 76 -4.78 -7.65 1.86
C LEU A 76 -4.14 -7.35 0.51
N ILE A 77 -3.93 -6.08 0.19
CA ILE A 77 -3.29 -5.67 -1.06
C ILE A 77 -1.81 -5.97 -1.06
N ALA A 78 -1.11 -5.72 0.05
CA ALA A 78 0.29 -6.09 0.19
C ALA A 78 0.46 -7.61 -0.01
N LEU A 79 -0.42 -8.43 0.58
CA LEU A 79 -0.47 -9.88 0.34
C LEU A 79 -0.78 -10.22 -1.12
N GLY A 80 -1.73 -9.53 -1.75
CA GLY A 80 -2.06 -9.71 -3.16
C GLY A 80 -0.89 -9.39 -4.10
N ILE A 81 -0.20 -8.28 -3.87
CA ILE A 81 1.01 -7.88 -4.60
C ILE A 81 2.12 -8.91 -4.39
N LEU A 82 2.30 -9.38 -3.15
CA LEU A 82 3.31 -10.39 -2.82
C LEU A 82 3.01 -11.72 -3.51
N MET A 83 1.74 -12.15 -3.56
CA MET A 83 1.30 -13.31 -4.33
C MET A 83 1.57 -13.14 -5.82
N ILE A 84 1.24 -11.98 -6.40
CA ILE A 84 1.55 -11.68 -7.80
C ILE A 84 3.06 -11.75 -8.04
N MET A 85 3.89 -11.19 -7.17
CA MET A 85 5.35 -11.29 -7.26
C MET A 85 5.82 -12.75 -7.28
N VAL A 86 5.31 -13.58 -6.37
CA VAL A 86 5.62 -15.02 -6.35
C VAL A 86 5.19 -15.70 -7.64
N PHE A 87 3.99 -15.42 -8.15
CA PHE A 87 3.55 -15.98 -9.43
C PHE A 87 4.39 -15.51 -10.62
N LEU A 88 4.79 -14.24 -10.66
CA LEU A 88 5.66 -13.71 -11.70
C LEU A 88 7.04 -14.38 -11.68
N GLU A 89 7.56 -14.65 -10.48
CA GLU A 89 8.83 -15.34 -10.28
C GLU A 89 8.74 -16.82 -10.69
N VAL A 90 7.69 -17.54 -10.26
CA VAL A 90 7.44 -18.93 -10.64
C VAL A 90 7.13 -19.08 -12.13
N ALA A 91 6.44 -18.11 -12.73
CA ALA A 91 6.18 -18.06 -14.17
C ALA A 91 7.44 -17.77 -15.01
N GLY A 92 8.60 -17.58 -14.38
CA GLY A 92 9.87 -17.39 -15.07
C GLY A 92 9.94 -16.07 -15.82
N LEU A 93 9.19 -15.03 -15.42
CA LEU A 93 9.27 -13.68 -16.02
C LEU A 93 10.54 -12.93 -15.60
N THR A 94 11.59 -13.67 -15.22
CA THR A 94 12.92 -13.13 -15.13
C THR A 94 13.52 -13.12 -16.53
N GLN A 95 13.42 -11.98 -17.22
CA GLN A 95 14.12 -11.80 -18.49
C GLN A 95 15.62 -11.68 -18.19
N GLU A 96 16.37 -12.67 -18.66
CA GLU A 96 17.82 -12.66 -18.65
C GLU A 96 18.32 -11.78 -19.80
N TYR A 97 18.91 -10.63 -19.43
CA TYR A 97 19.52 -9.74 -20.41
C TYR A 97 21.03 -9.93 -20.42
N PRO A 98 21.69 -9.97 -21.58
CA PRO A 98 23.14 -9.94 -21.63
C PRO A 98 23.64 -8.65 -20.98
N GLU A 99 24.55 -8.77 -20.02
CA GLU A 99 25.25 -7.65 -19.41
C GLU A 99 26.03 -6.91 -20.50
N ILE A 100 25.67 -5.66 -20.77
CA ILE A 100 26.41 -4.81 -21.70
C ILE A 100 27.36 -3.93 -20.88
N ARG A 101 28.65 -4.22 -20.97
CA ARG A 101 29.72 -3.40 -20.37
C ARG A 101 30.55 -2.80 -21.49
N ASP A 102 30.71 -1.48 -21.51
CA ASP A 102 31.40 -0.73 -22.57
C ASP A 102 30.90 -1.06 -24.00
N GLY A 103 29.58 -1.20 -24.17
CA GLY A 103 28.96 -1.45 -25.47
C GLY A 103 29.17 -2.86 -26.04
N LYS A 104 29.78 -3.79 -25.29
CA LYS A 104 29.97 -5.18 -25.70
C LYS A 104 29.15 -6.13 -24.82
N PRO A 105 28.50 -7.14 -25.39
CA PRO A 105 27.84 -8.19 -24.62
C PRO A 105 28.92 -9.02 -23.93
N THR A 106 29.12 -8.77 -22.64
CA THR A 106 29.80 -9.71 -21.77
C THR A 106 28.86 -10.89 -21.60
N GLY A 107 29.28 -12.12 -21.88
CA GLY A 107 28.43 -13.34 -21.87
C GLY A 107 27.83 -13.74 -20.51
N ARG A 108 27.61 -12.78 -19.61
CA ARG A 108 26.90 -12.92 -18.34
C ARG A 108 25.49 -12.37 -18.52
N THR A 109 24.49 -13.04 -17.97
CA THR A 109 23.12 -12.56 -17.97
C THR A 109 22.80 -11.86 -16.64
N ILE A 110 22.23 -10.66 -16.70
CA ILE A 110 21.66 -9.95 -15.55
C ILE A 110 20.16 -10.20 -15.54
N LYS A 111 19.66 -10.66 -14.38
CA LYS A 111 18.24 -10.75 -14.09
C LYS A 111 17.72 -9.36 -13.72
N ILE A 112 17.10 -8.66 -14.66
CA ILE A 112 16.50 -7.34 -14.39
C ILE A 112 15.03 -7.56 -13.99
N SER A 113 14.63 -7.07 -12.82
CA SER A 113 13.24 -7.17 -12.39
C SER A 113 12.35 -6.26 -13.24
N ILE A 114 11.15 -6.75 -13.57
CA ILE A 114 10.13 -6.05 -14.40
C ILE A 114 9.81 -4.65 -13.84
N PHE A 115 9.93 -4.49 -12.52
CA PHE A 115 9.71 -3.23 -11.80
C PHE A 115 10.67 -2.11 -12.22
N THR A 116 11.86 -2.46 -12.68
CA THR A 116 12.88 -1.46 -13.08
C THR A 116 12.63 -0.94 -14.50
N ARG A 117 11.96 -1.72 -15.36
CA ARG A 117 11.78 -1.41 -16.78
C ARG A 117 10.61 -0.45 -17.04
N HIS A 118 9.57 -0.48 -16.22
CA HIS A 118 8.36 0.35 -16.39
C HIS A 118 7.93 1.07 -15.10
N PRO A 119 8.77 1.97 -14.55
CA PRO A 119 8.48 2.65 -13.29
C PRO A 119 7.21 3.50 -13.33
N TYR A 120 6.89 4.11 -14.47
CA TYR A 120 5.69 4.92 -14.64
C TYR A 120 4.40 4.10 -14.58
N ILE A 121 4.35 2.94 -15.23
CA ILE A 121 3.20 2.04 -15.23
C ILE A 121 2.95 1.53 -13.80
N PHE A 122 4.04 1.17 -13.10
CA PHE A 122 3.97 0.77 -11.71
C PHE A 122 3.41 1.88 -10.81
N GLY A 123 3.89 3.11 -10.95
CA GLY A 123 3.39 4.26 -10.19
C GLY A 123 1.89 4.51 -10.41
N ILE A 124 1.41 4.42 -11.64
CA ILE A 124 -0.02 4.57 -11.97
C ILE A 124 -0.86 3.47 -11.32
N ILE A 125 -0.41 2.20 -11.42
CA ILE A 125 -1.11 1.08 -10.79
C ILE A 125 -1.17 1.27 -9.27
N MET A 126 -0.07 1.66 -8.63
CA MET A 126 -0.04 1.92 -7.18
C MET A 126 -0.96 3.08 -6.78
N ALA A 127 -1.05 4.13 -7.59
CA ALA A 127 -1.97 5.24 -7.35
C ALA A 127 -3.45 4.80 -7.45
N ILE A 128 -3.80 4.01 -8.48
CA ILE A 128 -5.15 3.45 -8.64
C ILE A 128 -5.51 2.58 -7.44
N ILE A 129 -4.59 1.71 -7.02
CA ILE A 129 -4.75 0.86 -5.84
C ILE A 129 -4.99 1.71 -4.58
N ALA A 130 -4.20 2.77 -4.35
CA ALA A 130 -4.37 3.65 -3.21
C ALA A 130 -5.74 4.34 -3.19
N ILE A 131 -6.22 4.81 -4.34
CA ILE A 131 -7.57 5.40 -4.48
C ILE A 131 -8.65 4.37 -4.17
N LEU A 132 -8.51 3.14 -4.68
CA LEU A 132 -9.46 2.06 -4.43
C LEU A 132 -9.50 1.65 -2.95
N ILE A 133 -8.35 1.60 -2.26
CA ILE A 133 -8.29 1.40 -0.80
C ILE A 133 -9.05 2.52 -0.10
N PHE A 134 -8.77 3.77 -0.46
CA PHE A 134 -9.41 4.92 0.16
C PHE A 134 -10.92 4.85 0.03
N VAL A 135 -11.43 4.52 -1.16
CA VAL A 135 -12.87 4.36 -1.41
C VAL A 135 -13.43 3.13 -0.67
N GLY A 136 -12.76 1.98 -0.75
CA GLY A 136 -13.19 0.72 -0.14
C GLY A 136 -13.19 0.71 1.38
N ALA A 137 -12.26 1.46 1.99
CA ALA A 137 -12.20 1.65 3.44
C ALA A 137 -13.22 2.68 3.96
N GLY A 138 -14.03 3.29 3.08
CA GLY A 138 -15.02 4.28 3.46
C GLY A 138 -14.47 5.70 3.61
N GLY A 139 -13.35 6.03 2.96
CA GLY A 139 -12.76 7.39 3.00
C GLY A 139 -13.70 8.47 2.48
N LEU A 140 -14.59 8.12 1.54
CA LEU A 140 -15.67 9.02 1.09
C LEU A 140 -16.67 9.34 2.22
N ASN A 141 -16.96 8.39 3.12
CA ASN A 141 -17.83 8.64 4.27
C ASN A 141 -17.19 9.60 5.27
N VAL A 142 -15.86 9.55 5.43
CA VAL A 142 -15.10 10.50 6.27
C VAL A 142 -15.17 11.92 5.69
N LEU A 143 -15.21 12.06 4.37
CA LEU A 143 -15.41 13.34 3.68
C LEU A 143 -16.89 13.82 3.71
N GLY A 144 -17.80 13.08 4.35
CA GLY A 144 -19.21 13.41 4.45
C GLY A 144 -20.07 12.93 3.28
N TRP A 145 -19.48 12.23 2.30
CA TRP A 145 -20.22 11.62 1.20
C TRP A 145 -20.73 10.25 1.59
N LYS A 146 -22.05 10.13 1.80
CA LYS A 146 -22.71 8.86 2.10
C LYS A 146 -22.89 8.05 0.82
N VAL A 147 -21.82 7.38 0.40
CA VAL A 147 -21.90 6.43 -0.71
C VAL A 147 -22.30 5.06 -0.14
N PRO A 148 -23.35 4.39 -0.68
CA PRO A 148 -23.70 3.04 -0.28
C PRO A 148 -22.54 2.11 -0.66
N THR A 149 -21.62 1.94 0.29
CA THR A 149 -20.40 1.15 0.17
C THR A 149 -20.74 -0.28 0.61
N GLY A 150 -21.38 -1.02 -0.29
CA GLY A 150 -21.44 -2.47 -0.15
C GLY A 150 -20.02 -3.01 -0.29
N TYR A 151 -19.48 -3.63 0.77
CA TYR A 151 -18.14 -4.24 0.80
C TYR A 151 -17.85 -5.19 -0.39
N SER A 152 -18.88 -5.67 -1.08
CA SER A 152 -18.75 -6.51 -2.28
C SER A 152 -18.27 -5.74 -3.52
N LEU A 153 -18.69 -4.49 -3.72
CA LEU A 153 -18.50 -3.80 -4.99
C LEU A 153 -17.03 -3.41 -5.21
N THR A 154 -16.35 -2.91 -4.17
CA THR A 154 -14.94 -2.53 -4.27
C THR A 154 -14.03 -3.75 -4.45
N GLY A 155 -14.33 -4.85 -3.75
CA GLY A 155 -13.61 -6.12 -3.93
C GLY A 155 -13.80 -6.71 -5.34
N ILE A 156 -15.03 -6.65 -5.88
CA ILE A 156 -15.33 -7.08 -7.25
C ILE A 156 -14.60 -6.19 -8.26
N ILE A 157 -14.60 -4.87 -8.09
CA ILE A 157 -13.87 -3.94 -8.96
C ILE A 157 -12.36 -4.23 -8.93
N PHE A 158 -11.80 -4.50 -7.75
CA PHE A 158 -10.38 -4.84 -7.60
C PHE A 158 -10.03 -6.16 -8.31
N PHE A 159 -10.88 -7.18 -8.15
CA PHE A 159 -10.71 -8.48 -8.81
C PHE A 159 -10.80 -8.35 -10.34
N VAL A 160 -11.76 -7.57 -10.83
CA VAL A 160 -11.94 -7.29 -12.27
C VAL A 160 -10.75 -6.52 -12.84
N LEU A 161 -10.21 -5.54 -12.11
CA LEU A 161 -9.01 -4.80 -12.52
C LEU A 161 -7.77 -5.70 -12.59
N ILE A 162 -7.60 -6.61 -11.62
CA ILE A 162 -6.50 -7.60 -11.66
C ILE A 162 -6.66 -8.53 -12.86
N ILE A 163 -7.87 -9.05 -13.12
CA ILE A 163 -8.12 -9.90 -14.28
C ILE A 163 -7.84 -9.14 -15.58
N MET A 164 -8.28 -7.88 -15.69
CA MET A 164 -7.97 -7.05 -16.85
C MET A 164 -6.47 -6.81 -17.02
N ALA A 165 -5.74 -6.55 -15.94
CA ALA A 165 -4.29 -6.37 -15.99
C ALA A 165 -3.56 -7.64 -16.43
N ILE A 166 -3.98 -8.81 -15.90
CA ILE A 166 -3.43 -10.12 -16.30
C ILE A 166 -3.75 -10.40 -17.77
N MET A 167 -4.99 -10.20 -18.20
CA MET A 167 -5.41 -10.38 -19.60
C MET A 167 -4.61 -9.47 -20.54
N TRP A 168 -4.46 -8.20 -20.19
CA TRP A 168 -3.67 -7.25 -20.98
C TRP A 168 -2.20 -7.66 -21.07
N MET A 169 -1.62 -8.16 -19.97
CA MET A 169 -0.25 -8.68 -19.94
C MET A 169 -0.08 -9.95 -20.80
N ILE A 170 -1.10 -10.80 -20.89
CA ILE A 170 -1.09 -12.00 -21.75
C ILE A 170 -1.23 -11.60 -23.23
N PHE A 171 -2.19 -10.74 -23.56
CA PHE A 171 -2.46 -10.35 -24.96
C PHE A 171 -1.38 -9.46 -25.57
N SER A 172 -0.76 -8.58 -24.78
CA SER A 172 0.40 -7.80 -25.26
C SER A 172 1.59 -8.69 -25.66
N ARG A 173 1.67 -9.91 -25.11
CA ARG A 173 2.70 -10.91 -25.41
C ARG A 173 2.51 -11.61 -26.76
N GLU A 174 1.27 -11.67 -27.26
CA GLU A 174 0.97 -12.21 -28.60
C GLU A 174 1.25 -11.19 -29.71
N GLY A 175 1.20 -9.90 -29.40
CA GLY A 175 1.52 -8.81 -30.34
C GLY A 175 3.00 -8.69 -30.71
N GLU A 176 3.92 -9.09 -29.82
CA GLU A 176 5.38 -9.03 -30.08
C GLU A 176 5.92 -10.24 -30.88
N LYS A 177 5.07 -11.22 -31.22
CA LYS A 177 5.45 -12.39 -32.05
C LYS A 177 5.11 -12.25 -33.54
N LYS A 178 4.67 -11.07 -34.00
CA LYS A 178 4.50 -10.72 -35.42
C LYS A 178 5.50 -9.66 -35.83
#